data_AF-A0A4V1V5L9-F1
#
_entry.id   AF-A0A4V1V5L9-F1
#
_cell.length_a   1.000
_cell.length_b   1.000
_cell.length_c   1.000
_cell.angle_alpha   90.00
_cell.angle_beta   90.00
_cell.angle_gamma   90.00
#
_symmetry.space_group_name_H-M   'P 1'
#
loop_
_entity.id
_entity.type
_entity.pdbx_description
1 polymer ?
#
loop_
_entity_poly.entity_id
_entity_poly.type
_entity_poly.pdbx_seq_one_letter_code
_entity_poly.pdbx_strand_id
1 'polypeptide(L)' 'MTSASLRTRFLAKAQELMPHMDELQDLPEWATTASHIDEALFRKSEFIGGMAAVIFAVLEKEEA' A
#
# COMPACT_ATOMS: atom_id res chain seq x y z
N MET A 1 1.09 21.58 7.95
CA MET A 1 1.15 20.62 6.83
C MET A 1 0.45 19.37 7.28
N THR A 2 -0.72 19.06 6.75
CA THR A 2 -1.45 17.82 7.07
C THR A 2 -0.65 16.66 6.53
N SER A 3 -0.21 15.74 7.39
CA SER A 3 0.43 14.50 6.95
C SER A 3 -0.53 13.76 6.00
N ALA A 4 -0.02 13.29 4.86
CA ALA A 4 -0.83 12.55 3.89
C ALA A 4 -1.36 11.24 4.53
N SER A 5 -2.56 10.81 4.12
CA SER A 5 -3.14 9.56 4.63
C SER A 5 -2.22 8.37 4.36
N LEU A 6 -2.33 7.30 5.16
CA LEU A 6 -1.56 6.07 4.91
C LEU A 6 -1.84 5.51 3.52
N ARG A 7 -3.10 5.52 3.06
CA ARG A 7 -3.49 5.12 1.70
C ARG A 7 -2.73 5.92 0.64
N THR A 8 -2.66 7.24 0.79
CA THR A 8 -1.96 8.12 -0.15
C THR A 8 -0.46 7.81 -0.18
N ARG A 9 0.16 7.64 0.99
CA ARG A 9 1.58 7.29 1.10
C ARG A 9 1.87 5.91 0.49
N PHE A 10 1.02 4.92 0.77
CA PHE A 10 1.10 3.60 0.18
C PHE A 10 1.00 3.61 -1.34
N LEU A 11 -0.03 4.25 -1.91
CA LEU A 11 -0.23 4.33 -3.36
C LEU A 11 0.95 5.01 -4.06
N ALA A 12 1.45 6.11 -3.49
CA ALA A 12 2.63 6.80 -4.00
C ALA A 12 3.88 5.90 -4.00
N LYS A 13 4.12 5.19 -2.89
CA LYS A 13 5.27 4.27 -2.78
C LYS A 13 5.13 3.05 -3.69
N ALA A 14 3.92 2.51 -3.83
CA ALA A 14 3.62 1.44 -4.77
C ALA A 14 3.91 1.87 -6.22
N GLN A 15 3.52 3.10 -6.59
CA GLN A 15 3.78 3.65 -7.92
C GLN A 15 5.28 3.87 -8.17
N GLU A 16 6.02 4.27 -7.14
CA GLU A 16 7.47 4.47 -7.19
C GLU A 16 8.22 3.15 -7.37
N LEU A 17 7.91 2.15 -6.53
CA LEU A 17 8.66 0.88 -6.48
C LEU A 17 8.23 -0.12 -7.56
N MET A 18 6.94 -0.12 -7.90
CA MET A 18 6.32 -1.15 -8.75
C MET A 18 5.35 -0.52 -9.76
N PRO A 19 5.84 0.35 -10.67
CA PRO A 19 4.99 1.12 -11.60
C PRO A 19 4.21 0.27 -12.62
N HIS A 20 4.49 -1.03 -12.70
CA HIS A 20 3.86 -1.97 -13.63
C HIS A 20 2.92 -2.97 -12.94
N MET A 21 2.63 -2.77 -11.66
CA MET A 21 1.76 -3.65 -10.85
C MET A 21 0.47 -2.91 -10.50
N ASP A 22 -0.43 -2.81 -11.47
CA ASP A 22 -1.67 -2.03 -11.38
C ASP A 22 -2.58 -2.49 -10.24
N GLU A 23 -2.49 -3.76 -9.84
CA GLU A 23 -3.26 -4.35 -8.74
C GLU A 23 -2.99 -3.66 -7.40
N LEU A 24 -1.79 -3.09 -7.21
CA LEU A 24 -1.43 -2.31 -6.01
C LEU A 24 -2.06 -0.92 -5.98
N GLN A 25 -2.47 -0.39 -7.14
CA GLN A 25 -3.13 0.91 -7.26
C GLN A 25 -4.64 0.84 -7.05
N ASP A 26 -5.23 -0.33 -7.28
CA ASP A 26 -6.66 -0.57 -7.11
C ASP A 26 -7.03 -0.79 -5.63
N LEU A 27 -6.91 0.27 -4.83
CA LEU A 27 -7.32 0.31 -3.43
C LEU A 27 -8.60 1.13 -3.25
N PRO A 28 -9.64 0.57 -2.60
CA PRO A 28 -10.86 1.31 -2.34
C PRO A 28 -10.63 2.48 -1.38
N GLU A 29 -11.47 3.51 -1.45
CA GLU A 29 -11.32 4.73 -0.65
C GLU A 29 -11.41 4.48 0.86
N TRP A 30 -12.14 3.45 1.28
CA TRP A 30 -12.29 3.06 2.70
C TRP A 30 -11.03 2.40 3.28
N ALA A 31 -10.07 1.98 2.46
CA ALA A 31 -8.84 1.34 2.90
C ALA A 31 -7.84 2.37 3.42
N THR A 32 -8.12 2.93 4.60
CA THR A 32 -7.36 4.02 5.21
C THR A 32 -6.39 3.58 6.30
N THR A 33 -6.44 2.31 6.72
CA THR A 33 -5.56 1.69 7.72
C THR A 33 -4.71 0.59 7.09
N ALA A 34 -3.61 0.21 7.74
CA ALA A 34 -2.73 -0.85 7.24
C ALA A 34 -3.48 -2.18 7.08
N SER A 35 -4.29 -2.56 8.07
CA SER A 35 -5.11 -3.78 8.03
C SER A 35 -6.14 -3.76 6.90
N HIS A 36 -6.79 -2.62 6.63
CA HIS A 36 -7.75 -2.53 5.53
C HIS A 36 -7.07 -2.64 4.15
N ILE A 37 -5.89 -2.03 4.00
CA ILE A 37 -5.11 -2.10 2.76
C ILE A 37 -4.62 -3.54 2.52
N ASP A 38 -4.08 -4.18 3.56
CA ASP A 38 -3.63 -5.57 3.51
C ASP A 38 -4.78 -6.51 3.14
N GLU A 39 -5.93 -6.41 3.82
CA GLU A 39 -7.11 -7.23 3.53
C GLU A 39 -7.66 -7.00 2.11
N ALA A 40 -7.62 -5.76 1.61
CA ALA A 40 -8.07 -5.44 0.26
C ALA A 40 -7.15 -6.07 -0.81
N LEU A 41 -5.84 -6.08 -0.57
CA LEU A 41 -4.84 -6.58 -1.53
C LEU A 41 -4.67 -8.11 -1.45
N PHE A 42 -4.69 -8.68 -0.24
CA PHE A 42 -4.64 -10.13 -0.02
C PHE A 42 -5.83 -10.85 -0.67
N ARG A 43 -7.02 -10.24 -0.66
CA ARG A 43 -8.21 -10.77 -1.35
C ARG A 43 -8.04 -10.90 -2.87
N LYS A 44 -7.10 -10.15 -3.47
CA LYS A 44 -6.79 -10.28 -4.90
C LYS A 44 -5.87 -11.47 -5.17
N SER A 45 -4.82 -11.60 -4.35
CA SER A 45 -3.87 -12.71 -4.38
C SER A 45 -2.90 -12.58 -3.20
N GLU A 46 -2.46 -13.72 -2.66
CA GLU A 46 -1.39 -13.78 -1.67
C GLU A 46 -0.10 -13.10 -2.17
N PHE A 47 0.18 -13.19 -3.46
CA PHE A 47 1.33 -12.51 -4.09
C PHE A 47 1.26 -10.99 -3.96
N ILE A 48 0.07 -10.41 -4.19
CA ILE A 48 -0.16 -8.96 -4.07
C ILE A 48 -0.15 -8.53 -2.60
N GLY A 49 -0.73 -9.34 -1.71
CA GLY A 49 -0.62 -9.12 -0.26
C GLY A 49 0.83 -9.12 0.23
N GLY A 50 1.65 -10.06 -0.26
CA GLY A 50 3.08 -10.10 0.05
C GLY A 50 3.84 -8.85 -0.40
N MET A 51 3.54 -8.31 -1.59
CA MET A 51 4.12 -7.04 -2.04
C MET A 51 3.67 -5.87 -1.17
N ALA A 52 2.40 -5.84 -0.76
CA ALA A 52 1.88 -4.81 0.13
C ALA A 52 2.65 -4.79 1.46
N ALA A 53 2.90 -5.96 2.05
CA ALA A 53 3.70 -6.09 3.26
C ALA A 53 5.13 -5.53 3.09
N VAL A 54 5.76 -5.77 1.93
CA VAL A 54 7.09 -5.19 1.63
C VAL A 54 7.03 -3.66 1.54
N ILE A 55 6.01 -3.10 0.88
CA ILE A 55 5.82 -1.64 0.77
C ILE A 55 5.62 -1.01 2.15
N PHE A 56 4.84 -1.65 3.03
CA PHE A 56 4.68 -1.19 4.42
C PHE A 56 6.01 -1.17 5.17
N ALA A 57 6.82 -2.22 5.04
CA ALA A 57 8.14 -2.25 5.69
C ALA A 57 9.09 -1.16 5.16
N VAL A 58 8.99 -0.79 3.88
CA VAL A 58 9.76 0.34 3.32
C VAL A 58 9.29 1.66 3.91
N LEU A 59 7.97 1.89 3.97
CA LEU A 59 7.41 3.11 4.56
C LEU A 59 7.77 3.25 6.05
N GLU A 60 7.68 2.17 6.82
CA GLU A 60 8.07 2.16 8.24
C GLU A 60 9.55 2.55 8.42
N LYS A 61 10.44 2.08 7.54
CA LYS A 61 11.86 2.46 7.57
C LYS A 61 12.13 3.90 7.19
N GLU A 62 11.32 4.51 6.32
CA GLU A 62 11.45 5.92 5.92
C GLU A 62 10.91 6.88 7.00
N GLU A 63 10.02 6.40 7.86
CA GLU A 63 9.39 7.18 8.94
C GLU A 63 10.13 7.07 10.29
N ALA A 64 11.07 6.14 10.41
CA ALA A 64 11.93 5.93 11.59
C ALA A 64 13.16 6.85 11.59
#